data_AF-A0AA47P942-F1
#
_entry.id   AF-A0AA47P942-F1
#
_cell.length_a   1.000
_cell.length_b   1.000
_cell.length_c   1.000
_cell.angle_alpha   90.00
_cell.angle_beta   90.00
_cell.angle_gamma   90.00
#
_symmetry.space_group_name_H-M   'P 1'
#
loop_
_entity.id
_entity.type
_entity.pdbx_description
1 polymer ?
#
loop_
_entity_poly.entity_id
_entity_poly.type
_entity_poly.pdbx_seq_one_letter_code
_entity_poly.pdbx_strand_id
1 'polypeptide(L)'
;MEIFGSTFDDSVFCETKDKVSVNLLPYKAKCCESQWFCESAALDTEDSLEKQKVFKFRGDLASRQRNYKEALDAYASCLDWVPGNNWTIRRDVFEGMARCYSNLGQEERALEVADLLSKEVSNTCHLTSLLRLKSTCVSRMVQFLILILRSNLVKSCCTAKANGQRFVVQS
;
A
#
# COMPACT_ATOMS: atom_id res chain seq x y z
N MET A 1 50.57 -27.42 -15.51
CA MET A 1 49.58 -26.69 -14.70
C MET A 1 49.09 -25.54 -15.56
N GLU A 2 48.00 -25.76 -16.27
CA GLU A 2 47.48 -24.78 -17.22
C GLU A 2 46.57 -23.81 -16.50
N ILE A 3 46.97 -22.54 -16.53
CA ILE A 3 46.23 -21.43 -15.93
C ILE A 3 45.01 -21.23 -16.81
N PHE A 4 43.83 -21.65 -16.33
CA PHE A 4 42.53 -21.24 -16.86
C PHE A 4 42.33 -19.75 -16.58
N GLY A 5 43.08 -18.91 -17.31
CA GLY A 5 42.90 -17.47 -17.33
C GLY A 5 41.72 -17.16 -18.24
N SER A 6 40.61 -16.72 -17.66
CA SER A 6 39.54 -16.07 -18.40
C SER A 6 40.06 -14.73 -18.92
N THR A 7 40.73 -14.73 -20.08
CA THR A 7 41.00 -13.50 -20.80
C THR A 7 39.65 -12.94 -21.23
N PHE A 8 39.25 -11.83 -20.60
CA PHE A 8 38.05 -11.10 -21.00
C PHE A 8 38.26 -10.64 -22.45
N ASP A 9 37.30 -10.94 -23.32
CA ASP A 9 37.36 -10.53 -24.72
C ASP A 9 37.04 -9.03 -24.80
N ASP A 10 38.09 -8.21 -24.78
CA ASP A 10 37.98 -6.75 -24.84
C ASP A 10 37.41 -6.24 -26.17
N SER A 11 37.25 -7.11 -27.18
CA SER A 11 36.64 -6.75 -28.47
C SER A 11 35.20 -6.24 -28.34
N VAL A 12 34.47 -6.65 -27.28
CA VAL A 12 33.12 -6.15 -26.94
C VAL A 12 33.13 -4.64 -26.67
N PHE A 13 34.26 -4.08 -26.22
CA PHE A 13 34.41 -2.66 -25.92
C PHE A 13 35.08 -1.87 -27.06
N CYS A 14 35.61 -2.55 -28.09
CA CYS A 14 36.33 -1.89 -29.19
C CYS A 14 35.40 -1.27 -30.24
N GLU A 15 34.17 -1.79 -30.41
CA GLU A 15 33.22 -1.21 -31.36
C GLU A 15 32.51 0.01 -30.77
N THR A 16 33.07 1.20 -30.98
CA THR A 16 32.27 2.42 -30.93
C THR A 16 31.25 2.37 -32.05
N LYS A 17 30.02 1.93 -31.73
CA LYS A 17 28.87 2.18 -32.60
C LYS A 17 28.81 3.68 -32.86
N ASP A 18 28.83 4.09 -34.13
CA ASP A 18 28.59 5.48 -34.50
C ASP A 18 27.29 5.92 -33.85
N LYS A 19 27.40 6.77 -32.83
CA LYS A 19 26.24 7.34 -32.16
C LYS A 19 25.56 8.21 -33.19
N VAL A 20 24.51 7.70 -33.81
CA VAL A 20 23.58 8.51 -34.59
C VAL A 20 23.15 9.64 -33.66
N SER A 21 23.57 10.86 -34.01
CA SER A 21 23.15 12.07 -33.33
C SER A 21 21.65 12.22 -33.50
N VAL A 22 20.89 11.66 -32.57
CA VAL A 22 19.46 11.91 -32.49
C VAL A 22 19.33 13.31 -31.92
N ASN A 23 18.69 14.22 -32.68
CA ASN A 23 18.28 15.52 -32.17
C ASN A 23 17.24 15.29 -31.06
N LEU A 24 17.72 15.13 -29.84
CA LEU A 24 16.87 15.06 -28.66
C LEU A 24 16.34 16.46 -28.39
N LEU A 25 15.03 16.57 -28.18
CA LEU A 25 14.45 17.80 -27.66
C LEU A 25 15.14 18.17 -26.35
N PRO A 26 15.35 19.48 -26.07
CA PRO A 26 15.90 19.92 -24.79
C PRO A 26 15.10 19.35 -23.63
N TYR A 27 15.74 18.52 -22.79
CA TYR A 27 15.10 17.95 -21.61
C TYR A 27 14.81 19.06 -20.60
N LYS A 28 13.53 19.34 -20.35
CA LYS A 28 13.09 20.22 -19.28
C LYS A 28 12.75 19.38 -18.06
N ALA A 29 13.65 19.38 -17.07
CA ALA A 29 13.40 18.71 -15.80
C ALA A 29 12.14 19.29 -15.14
N LYS A 30 11.29 18.42 -14.58
CA LYS A 30 10.15 18.84 -13.77
C LYS A 30 10.66 19.28 -12.39
N CYS A 31 10.31 20.49 -11.97
CA CYS A 31 10.52 20.93 -10.60
C CYS A 31 9.39 20.36 -9.73
N CYS A 32 9.73 19.50 -8.77
CA CYS A 32 8.77 18.91 -7.85
C CYS A 32 8.79 19.68 -6.53
N GLU A 33 7.94 20.71 -6.43
CA GLU A 33 7.76 21.45 -5.17
C GLU A 33 7.15 20.56 -4.08
N SER A 34 7.33 20.94 -2.82
CA SER A 34 6.69 20.23 -1.71
C SER A 34 5.18 20.17 -1.91
N GLN A 35 4.58 18.98 -1.76
CA GLN A 35 3.14 18.76 -1.92
C GLN A 35 2.56 19.22 -3.27
N TRP A 36 3.36 19.29 -4.34
CA TRP A 36 2.90 19.65 -5.69
C TRP A 36 1.63 18.89 -6.13
N PHE A 37 1.50 17.63 -5.71
CA PHE A 37 0.36 16.76 -6.02
C PHE A 37 -0.95 17.20 -5.33
N CYS A 38 -0.92 18.07 -4.32
CA CYS A 38 -2.13 18.58 -3.67
C CYS A 38 -2.87 19.61 -4.53
N GLU A 39 -2.15 20.30 -5.43
CA GLU A 39 -2.74 21.34 -6.28
C GLU A 39 -3.67 20.74 -7.34
N SER A 40 -4.78 21.43 -7.64
CA SER A 40 -5.70 20.99 -8.70
C SER A 40 -5.01 20.96 -10.07
N ALA A 41 -4.10 21.91 -10.32
CA ALA A 41 -3.31 22.00 -11.54
C ALA A 41 -2.43 20.78 -11.81
N ALA A 42 -2.12 19.97 -10.78
CA ALA A 42 -1.38 18.72 -10.96
C ALA A 42 -2.14 17.68 -11.81
N LEU A 43 -3.47 17.81 -11.94
CA LEU A 43 -4.30 16.95 -12.80
C LEU A 43 -4.50 17.52 -14.21
N ASP A 44 -4.05 18.75 -14.46
CA ASP A 44 -4.18 19.45 -15.75
C ASP A 44 -3.11 18.96 -16.74
N THR A 45 -3.15 17.66 -17.02
CA THR A 45 -2.24 16.98 -17.94
C THR A 45 -3.00 15.87 -18.68
N GLU A 46 -2.55 15.53 -19.88
CA GLU A 46 -3.07 14.36 -20.61
C GLU A 46 -2.34 13.07 -20.24
N ASP A 47 -1.22 13.18 -19.51
CA ASP A 47 -0.40 12.04 -19.12
C ASP A 47 -1.07 11.24 -17.98
N SER A 48 -1.53 10.03 -18.31
CA SER A 48 -2.16 9.11 -17.37
C SER A 48 -1.23 8.70 -16.23
N LEU A 49 0.08 8.59 -16.48
CA LEU A 49 1.08 8.26 -15.46
C LEU A 49 1.22 9.39 -14.44
N GLU A 50 1.07 10.63 -14.86
CA GLU A 50 1.13 11.79 -13.95
C GLU A 50 -0.13 11.87 -13.09
N LYS A 51 -1.32 11.66 -13.68
CA LYS A 51 -2.57 11.55 -12.91
C LYS A 51 -2.51 10.42 -11.89
N GLN A 52 -2.02 9.25 -12.30
CA GLN A 52 -1.78 8.11 -11.42
C GLN A 52 -0.91 8.51 -10.22
N LYS A 53 0.24 9.16 -10.45
CA LYS A 53 1.14 9.61 -9.37
C LYS A 53 0.46 10.59 -8.42
N VAL A 54 -0.30 11.55 -8.95
CA VAL A 54 -1.03 12.54 -8.13
C VAL A 54 -1.98 11.84 -7.18
N PHE A 55 -2.85 10.95 -7.67
CA PHE A 55 -3.79 10.24 -6.82
C PHE A 55 -3.10 9.31 -5.82
N LYS A 56 -2.04 8.63 -6.24
CA LYS A 56 -1.22 7.80 -5.35
C LYS A 56 -0.65 8.60 -4.18
N PHE A 57 -0.04 9.75 -4.46
CA PHE A 57 0.56 10.58 -3.41
C PHE A 57 -0.49 11.25 -2.50
N ARG A 58 -1.64 11.64 -3.05
CA ARG A 58 -2.78 12.11 -2.24
C ARG A 58 -3.27 11.02 -1.28
N GLY A 59 -3.42 9.78 -1.76
CA GLY A 59 -3.80 8.64 -0.93
C GLY A 59 -2.81 8.38 0.20
N ASP A 60 -1.51 8.37 -0.11
CA ASP A 60 -0.45 8.20 0.88
C ASP A 60 -0.42 9.31 1.94
N LEU A 61 -0.61 10.57 1.51
CA LEU A 61 -0.65 11.71 2.42
C LEU A 61 -1.86 11.62 3.36
N ALA A 62 -3.05 11.38 2.82
CA ALA A 62 -4.28 11.23 3.60
C ALA A 62 -4.18 10.06 4.60
N SER A 63 -3.58 8.93 4.18
CA SER A 63 -3.32 7.78 5.05
C SER A 63 -2.41 8.14 6.22
N ARG A 64 -1.33 8.90 5.98
CA ARG A 64 -0.42 9.40 7.04
C ARG A 64 -1.11 10.38 7.98
N GLN A 65 -2.03 11.19 7.47
CA GLN A 65 -2.86 12.11 8.24
C GLN A 65 -4.03 11.43 8.97
N ARG A 66 -4.16 10.10 8.85
CA ARG A 66 -5.25 9.29 9.40
C ARG A 66 -6.62 9.61 8.82
N ASN A 67 -6.68 10.30 7.68
CA ASN A 67 -7.92 10.48 6.92
C ASN A 67 -8.14 9.29 5.98
N TYR A 68 -8.47 8.14 6.57
CA TYR A 68 -8.52 6.87 5.85
C TYR A 68 -9.62 6.79 4.78
N LYS A 69 -10.71 7.56 4.93
CA LYS A 69 -11.77 7.62 3.91
C LYS A 69 -11.29 8.35 2.66
N GLU A 70 -10.71 9.53 2.84
CA GLU A 70 -10.11 10.28 1.73
C GLU A 70 -8.96 9.51 1.08
N ALA A 71 -8.16 8.78 1.87
CA ALA A 71 -7.12 7.91 1.34
C ALA A 71 -7.69 6.82 0.42
N LEU A 72 -8.79 6.18 0.81
CA LEU A 72 -9.47 5.17 -0.01
C LEU A 72 -10.03 5.77 -1.30
N ASP A 73 -10.64 6.95 -1.25
CA ASP A 73 -11.17 7.63 -2.44
C ASP A 73 -10.06 8.00 -3.43
N ALA A 74 -8.93 8.49 -2.92
CA ALA A 74 -7.76 8.79 -3.73
C ALA A 74 -7.10 7.52 -4.31
N TYR A 75 -7.00 6.43 -3.53
CA TYR A 75 -6.50 5.15 -4.02
C TYR A 75 -7.43 4.53 -5.07
N ALA A 76 -8.75 4.61 -4.90
CA ALA A 76 -9.71 4.18 -5.91
C ALA A 76 -9.53 4.97 -7.21
N SER A 77 -9.44 6.30 -7.10
CA SER A 77 -9.16 7.17 -8.25
C SER A 77 -7.82 6.82 -8.91
N CYS A 78 -6.79 6.46 -8.14
CA CYS A 78 -5.50 6.00 -8.67
C CYS A 78 -5.66 4.74 -9.55
N LEU A 79 -6.46 3.76 -9.11
CA LEU A 79 -6.68 2.51 -9.83
C LEU A 79 -7.31 2.71 -11.21
N ASP A 80 -8.11 3.76 -11.41
CA ASP A 80 -8.67 4.13 -12.71
C ASP A 80 -7.60 4.55 -13.73
N TRP A 81 -6.47 5.06 -13.25
CA TRP A 81 -5.32 5.46 -14.08
C TRP A 81 -4.21 4.40 -14.13
N VAL A 82 -4.36 3.27 -13.44
CA VAL A 82 -3.37 2.18 -13.47
C VAL A 82 -3.80 1.09 -14.45
N PRO A 83 -3.01 0.81 -15.51
CA PRO A 83 -3.26 -0.33 -16.39
C PRO A 83 -3.41 -1.63 -15.59
N GLY A 84 -4.37 -2.47 -15.96
CA GLY A 84 -4.68 -3.70 -15.22
C GLY A 84 -3.50 -4.68 -15.07
N ASN A 85 -2.53 -4.62 -15.98
CA ASN A 85 -1.31 -5.43 -15.95
C ASN A 85 -0.15 -4.81 -15.14
N ASN A 86 -0.25 -3.55 -14.70
CA ASN A 86 0.79 -2.88 -13.92
C ASN A 86 0.64 -3.24 -12.43
N TRP A 87 0.95 -4.49 -12.11
CA TRP A 87 0.83 -5.02 -10.76
C TRP A 87 1.73 -4.33 -9.75
N THR A 88 2.86 -3.75 -10.18
CA THR A 88 3.78 -3.02 -9.29
C THR A 88 3.06 -1.91 -8.54
N ILE A 89 2.36 -1.02 -9.25
CA ILE A 89 1.62 0.07 -8.61
C ILE A 89 0.31 -0.41 -7.99
N ARG A 90 -0.42 -1.33 -8.66
CA ARG A 90 -1.68 -1.85 -8.10
C ARG A 90 -1.47 -2.50 -6.74
N ARG A 91 -0.37 -3.24 -6.55
CA ARG A 91 0.00 -3.84 -5.27
C ARG A 91 0.21 -2.80 -4.17
N ASP A 92 0.97 -1.74 -4.45
CA ASP A 92 1.21 -0.65 -3.50
C ASP A 92 -0.10 0.03 -3.09
N VAL A 93 -0.95 0.33 -4.09
CA VAL A 93 -2.28 0.92 -3.85
C VAL A 93 -3.18 0.00 -3.03
N PHE A 94 -3.29 -1.28 -3.39
CA PHE A 94 -4.10 -2.25 -2.64
C PHE A 94 -3.58 -2.48 -1.22
N GLU A 95 -2.26 -2.51 -1.01
CA GLU A 95 -1.69 -2.59 0.33
C GLU A 95 -2.05 -1.35 1.17
N GLY A 96 -1.98 -0.16 0.56
CA GLY A 96 -2.45 1.09 1.16
C GLY A 96 -3.94 1.04 1.53
N MET A 97 -4.79 0.55 0.63
CA MET A 97 -6.23 0.39 0.87
C MET A 97 -6.52 -0.59 2.00
N ALA A 98 -5.89 -1.77 2.01
CA ALA A 98 -6.09 -2.77 3.07
C ALA A 98 -5.70 -2.23 4.45
N ARG A 99 -4.61 -1.46 4.54
CA ARG A 99 -4.22 -0.75 5.76
C ARG A 99 -5.25 0.30 6.18
N CYS A 100 -5.84 1.03 5.23
CA CYS A 100 -6.90 2.00 5.50
C CYS A 100 -8.17 1.32 6.01
N TYR A 101 -8.62 0.24 5.36
CA TYR A 101 -9.77 -0.55 5.82
C TYR A 101 -9.56 -1.09 7.23
N SER A 102 -8.39 -1.66 7.50
CA SER A 102 -8.07 -2.12 8.85
C SER A 102 -8.15 -0.96 9.85
N ASN A 103 -7.57 0.20 9.53
CA ASN A 103 -7.65 1.37 10.43
C ASN A 103 -9.06 1.90 10.68
N LEU A 104 -9.98 1.68 9.74
CA LEU A 104 -11.41 2.02 9.88
C LEU A 104 -12.23 0.96 10.65
N GLY A 105 -11.62 -0.15 11.08
CA GLY A 105 -12.36 -1.27 11.68
C GLY A 105 -13.19 -2.05 10.65
N GLN A 106 -12.75 -2.07 9.40
CA GLN A 106 -13.37 -2.83 8.30
C GLN A 106 -12.47 -4.03 7.97
N GLU A 107 -12.27 -4.94 8.93
CA GLU A 107 -11.34 -6.06 8.81
C GLU A 107 -11.69 -7.02 7.66
N GLU A 108 -12.98 -7.26 7.42
CA GLU A 108 -13.46 -8.11 6.32
C GLU A 108 -12.96 -7.59 4.97
N ARG A 109 -13.18 -6.30 4.68
CA ARG A 109 -12.69 -5.65 3.46
C ARG A 109 -11.16 -5.63 3.37
N ALA A 110 -10.48 -5.46 4.50
CA ALA A 110 -9.02 -5.52 4.52
C ALA A 110 -8.51 -6.92 4.12
N LEU A 111 -9.18 -7.98 4.58
CA LEU A 111 -8.87 -9.37 4.24
C LEU A 111 -9.22 -9.69 2.78
N GLU A 112 -10.34 -9.20 2.25
CA GLU A 112 -10.71 -9.33 0.84
C GLU A 112 -9.61 -8.78 -0.08
N VAL A 113 -9.08 -7.59 0.23
CA VAL A 113 -7.97 -6.99 -0.53
C VAL A 113 -6.69 -7.81 -0.38
N ALA A 114 -6.39 -8.33 0.82
CA ALA A 114 -5.24 -9.21 1.02
C ALA A 114 -5.37 -10.53 0.23
N ASP A 115 -6.58 -11.08 0.12
CA ASP A 115 -6.83 -12.29 -0.67
C ASP A 115 -6.73 -12.02 -2.17
N LEU A 116 -7.13 -10.84 -2.64
CA LEU A 116 -6.84 -10.41 -4.01
C LEU A 116 -5.32 -10.39 -4.28
N LEU A 117 -4.54 -9.81 -3.37
CA LEU A 117 -3.08 -9.75 -3.48
C LEU A 117 -2.40 -11.13 -3.44
N SER A 118 -3.03 -12.11 -2.79
CA SER A 118 -2.51 -13.47 -2.68
C SER A 118 -2.44 -14.21 -4.00
N LYS A 119 -3.37 -13.93 -4.92
CA LYS A 119 -3.45 -14.59 -6.23
C LYS A 119 -2.29 -14.21 -7.15
N GLU A 120 -1.67 -13.06 -6.90
CA GLU A 120 -0.67 -12.47 -7.78
C GLU A 120 0.76 -12.64 -7.26
N VAL A 121 0.98 -13.35 -6.14
CA VAL A 121 2.29 -13.48 -5.49
C VAL A 121 3.29 -14.19 -6.42
N SER A 122 4.23 -13.40 -6.96
CA SER A 122 5.23 -13.88 -7.90
C SER A 122 6.67 -13.96 -7.37
N ASN A 123 6.94 -13.44 -6.16
CA ASN A 123 8.28 -13.46 -5.57
C ASN A 123 8.22 -13.39 -4.02
N THR A 124 9.38 -13.50 -3.38
CA THR A 124 9.50 -13.48 -1.91
C THR A 124 9.14 -12.15 -1.28
N CYS A 125 9.40 -11.01 -1.93
CA CYS A 125 9.04 -9.71 -1.37
C CYS A 125 7.52 -9.52 -1.35
N HIS A 126 6.83 -9.95 -2.41
CA HIS A 126 5.38 -10.00 -2.50
C HIS A 126 4.77 -10.84 -1.38
N LEU A 127 5.33 -12.03 -1.13
CA LEU A 127 4.88 -12.91 -0.06
C LEU A 127 5.10 -12.27 1.32
N THR A 128 6.27 -11.65 1.54
CA THR A 128 6.61 -11.04 2.83
C THR A 128 5.70 -9.86 3.15
N SER A 129 5.42 -8.99 2.18
CA SER A 129 4.48 -7.87 2.33
C SER A 129 3.06 -8.38 2.63
N LEU A 130 2.61 -9.41 1.91
CA LEU A 130 1.28 -10.00 2.12
C LEU A 130 1.14 -10.62 3.52
N LEU A 131 2.11 -11.40 3.97
CA LEU A 131 2.09 -12.02 5.30
C LEU A 131 2.11 -10.96 6.40
N ARG A 132 2.90 -9.89 6.23
CA ARG A 132 2.92 -8.75 7.15
C ARG A 132 1.56 -8.06 7.21
N LEU A 133 0.91 -7.84 6.06
CA LEU A 133 -0.41 -7.24 5.97
C LEU A 133 -1.45 -8.10 6.69
N LYS A 134 -1.54 -9.39 6.35
CA LYS A 134 -2.49 -10.34 6.99
C LYS A 134 -2.27 -10.43 8.50
N SER A 135 -1.03 -10.53 8.96
CA SER A 135 -0.69 -10.54 10.39
C SER A 135 -1.18 -9.27 11.10
N THR A 136 -0.98 -8.10 10.49
CA THR A 136 -1.43 -6.81 11.05
C THR A 136 -2.96 -6.74 11.12
N CYS A 137 -3.66 -7.18 10.07
CA CYS A 137 -5.12 -7.22 10.04
C CYS A 137 -5.69 -8.13 11.14
N VAL A 138 -5.19 -9.36 11.25
CA VAL A 138 -5.65 -10.33 12.27
C VAL A 138 -5.34 -9.84 13.67
N SER A 139 -4.14 -9.31 13.92
CA SER A 139 -3.77 -8.77 15.23
C SER A 139 -4.71 -7.64 15.67
N ARG A 140 -5.07 -6.73 14.75
CA ARG A 140 -6.03 -5.66 15.04
C ARG A 140 -7.44 -6.19 15.28
N MET A 141 -7.89 -7.17 14.51
CA MET A 141 -9.18 -7.83 14.72
C MET A 141 -9.28 -8.44 16.13
N VAL A 142 -8.25 -9.17 16.56
CA VAL A 142 -8.19 -9.78 17.91
C VAL A 142 -8.19 -8.69 18.98
N GLN A 143 -7.40 -7.63 18.82
CA GLN A 143 -7.36 -6.53 19.77
C GLN A 143 -8.74 -5.84 19.89
N PHE A 144 -9.45 -5.67 18.78
CA PHE A 144 -10.79 -5.09 18.76
C PHE A 144 -11.82 -5.98 19.47
N LEU A 145 -11.79 -7.29 19.24
CA LEU A 145 -12.63 -8.26 19.94
C LEU A 145 -12.38 -8.26 21.45
N ILE A 146 -11.12 -8.22 21.89
CA ILE A 146 -10.75 -8.13 23.31
C ILE A 146 -11.34 -6.85 23.94
N LEU A 147 -11.28 -5.72 23.24
CA LEU A 147 -11.86 -4.46 23.73
C LEU A 147 -13.39 -4.54 23.88
N ILE A 148 -14.08 -5.16 22.91
CA ILE A 148 -15.53 -5.38 22.98
C ILE A 148 -15.89 -6.26 24.17
N LEU A 149 -15.20 -7.41 24.32
CA LEU A 149 -15.44 -8.33 25.44
C LEU A 149 -15.23 -7.65 26.80
N ARG A 150 -14.16 -6.86 26.93
CA ARG A 150 -13.90 -6.06 28.15
C ARG A 150 -15.01 -5.04 28.39
N SER A 151 -15.46 -4.31 27.36
CA SER A 151 -16.53 -3.33 27.49
C SER A 151 -17.85 -3.98 27.94
N ASN A 152 -18.21 -5.11 27.35
CA ASN A 152 -19.43 -5.85 27.69
C ASN A 152 -19.37 -6.45 29.10
N LEU A 153 -18.21 -6.96 29.52
CA LEU A 153 -18.03 -7.46 30.89
C LEU A 153 -18.21 -6.33 31.92
N VAL A 154 -17.62 -5.16 31.67
CA VAL A 154 -17.79 -3.98 32.55
C VAL A 154 -19.26 -3.57 32.63
N LYS A 155 -19.96 -3.48 31.49
CA LYS A 155 -21.40 -3.17 31.47
C LYS A 155 -22.22 -4.19 32.27
N SER A 156 -21.96 -5.48 32.10
CA SER A 156 -22.63 -6.56 32.84
C SER A 156 -22.37 -6.49 34.35
N CYS A 157 -21.14 -6.19 34.76
CA CYS A 157 -20.81 -5.98 36.17
C CYS A 157 -21.53 -4.75 36.75
N CYS A 158 -21.61 -3.65 35.99
CA CYS A 158 -22.33 -2.44 36.40
C CYS A 158 -23.84 -2.70 36.54
N THR A 159 -24.47 -3.42 35.61
CA THR A 159 -25.91 -3.74 35.68
C THR A 159 -26.23 -4.71 36.81
N ALA A 160 -25.41 -5.75 37.02
CA ALA A 160 -25.59 -6.68 38.13
C ALA A 160 -25.43 -5.98 39.50
N LYS A 161 -24.47 -5.04 39.62
CA LYS A 161 -24.31 -4.22 40.84
C LYS A 161 -25.49 -3.28 41.07
N ALA A 162 -26.04 -2.67 40.00
CA ALA A 162 -27.23 -1.82 40.08
C ALA A 162 -28.49 -2.61 40.48
N ASN A 163 -28.60 -3.88 40.06
CA ASN A 163 -29.72 -4.77 40.37
C ASN A 163 -29.56 -5.54 41.69
N GLY A 164 -28.51 -5.27 42.49
CA GLY A 164 -28.27 -5.93 43.77
C GLY A 164 -27.89 -7.41 43.69
N GLN A 165 -27.50 -7.91 42.51
CA GLN A 165 -27.10 -9.30 42.33
C GLN A 165 -25.63 -9.50 42.76
N ARG A 166 -25.36 -10.42 43.69
CA ARG A 166 -24.00 -10.87 44.02
C ARG A 166 -23.54 -11.89 42.96
N PHE A 167 -22.43 -11.60 42.28
CA PHE A 167 -21.72 -12.63 41.49
C PHE A 167 -21.13 -13.66 42.45
N VAL A 168 -21.66 -14.88 42.42
CA VAL A 168 -21.04 -16.04 43.04
C VAL A 168 -20.07 -16.60 42.01
N VAL A 169 -18.77 -16.40 42.23
CA VAL A 169 -17.73 -17.08 41.44
C VAL A 169 -17.71 -18.52 41.91
N GLN A 170 -18.22 -19.44 41.10
CA GLN A 170 -18.03 -20.87 41.33
C GLN A 170 -16.59 -21.23 40.93
N SER A 171 -15.82 -21.62 41.94
CA SER A 171 -14.45 -22.16 41.85
C SER A 171 -14.43 -23.61 41.44
#